data_AF-A0A6P8FIG3-F1
#
_entry.id   AF-A0A6P8FIG3-F1
#
_cell.length_a   1.000
_cell.length_b   1.000
_cell.length_c   1.000
_cell.angle_alpha   90.00
_cell.angle_beta   90.00
_cell.angle_gamma   90.00
#
_symmetry.space_group_name_H-M   'P 1'
#
loop_
_entity.id
_entity.type
_entity.pdbx_description
1 polymer ?
#
loop_
_entity_poly.entity_id
_entity_poly.type
_entity_poly.pdbx_seq_one_letter_code
_entity_poly.pdbx_strand_id
1 'polypeptide(L)'
;MGMWNSRKGQNRCGLMKELTQIKNGVLYLWIALATIVLIWMAVSYHSVAGTKLDSLLAGETKRGVETIQTRSMTKPLNFKCGIKACPDDHFTFHLKSGVANILGPRICFEGETLVSGVKNNIVVGLNIALLRGDTGEIVKTAAFDMYAGKVEPVVEFLKAIKPNTIVLVASYDEPAWIMTSEIRELFSNLGSSEILTLASRDSWVFAGVSGIIGKSPYERVIKNDVNTNMYAGWPGTVALGGCFPKTTHQNDMNQEHHLKQQMSNSSKAHSS
;
A
#
# COMPACT_ATOMS: atom_id res chain seq x y z
N MET A 1 -45.33 -86.32 24.31
CA MET A 1 -43.99 -86.97 24.24
C MET A 1 -43.30 -86.45 22.99
N GLY A 2 -42.10 -85.91 22.97
CA GLY A 2 -41.06 -85.81 23.99
C GLY A 2 -40.07 -84.70 23.59
N MET A 3 -39.45 -84.10 24.61
CA MET A 3 -38.23 -83.29 24.49
C MET A 3 -37.07 -84.16 23.95
N TRP A 4 -36.13 -83.60 23.20
CA TRP A 4 -34.74 -83.43 23.68
C TRP A 4 -33.83 -82.67 22.70
N ASN A 5 -32.96 -81.88 23.31
CA ASN A 5 -31.95 -80.96 22.77
C ASN A 5 -30.87 -81.61 21.89
N SER A 6 -30.27 -80.81 21.02
CA SER A 6 -28.79 -80.82 20.88
C SER A 6 -28.26 -79.40 20.64
N ARG A 7 -27.91 -78.72 21.75
CA ARG A 7 -27.08 -77.52 21.81
C ARG A 7 -25.62 -77.98 21.92
N LYS A 8 -24.82 -77.87 20.87
CA LYS A 8 -23.34 -77.88 20.89
C LYS A 8 -22.80 -77.47 19.51
N GLY A 9 -22.79 -76.18 19.21
CA GLY A 9 -22.21 -75.67 17.95
C GLY A 9 -21.93 -74.18 17.86
N GLN A 10 -22.27 -73.37 18.87
CA GLN A 10 -22.43 -71.92 18.66
C GLN A 10 -21.41 -71.02 19.40
N ASN A 11 -20.39 -71.59 20.06
CA ASN A 11 -19.47 -70.79 20.90
C ASN A 11 -18.02 -70.70 20.37
N ARG A 12 -17.69 -71.28 19.20
CA ARG A 12 -16.33 -71.18 18.62
C ARG A 12 -16.18 -70.15 17.49
N CYS A 13 -17.27 -69.64 16.93
CA CYS A 13 -17.23 -68.73 15.77
C CYS A 13 -17.20 -67.22 16.14
N GLY A 14 -17.59 -66.86 17.36
CA GLY A 14 -17.59 -65.46 17.84
C GLY A 14 -16.22 -64.94 18.30
N LEU A 15 -15.42 -65.77 18.97
CA LEU A 15 -14.14 -65.36 19.54
C LEU A 15 -13.07 -65.05 18.47
N MET A 16 -13.12 -65.74 17.32
CA MET A 16 -12.15 -65.50 16.22
C MET A 16 -12.40 -64.19 15.47
N LYS A 17 -13.65 -63.67 15.46
CA LYS A 17 -14.00 -62.40 14.81
C LYS A 17 -13.56 -61.17 15.63
N GLU A 18 -13.66 -61.26 16.95
CA GLU A 18 -13.17 -60.23 17.88
C GLU A 18 -11.63 -60.08 17.80
N LEU A 19 -10.90 -61.21 17.80
CA LEU A 19 -9.44 -61.21 17.71
C LEU A 19 -8.90 -60.68 16.37
N THR A 20 -9.64 -60.84 15.27
CA THR A 20 -9.26 -60.29 13.95
C THR A 20 -9.53 -58.79 13.85
N GLN A 21 -10.61 -58.29 14.47
CA GLN A 21 -10.89 -56.85 14.54
C GLN A 21 -9.83 -56.09 15.39
N ILE A 22 -9.45 -56.63 16.54
CA ILE A 22 -8.43 -56.01 17.40
C ILE A 22 -7.05 -56.00 16.72
N LYS A 23 -6.67 -57.10 16.04
CA LYS A 23 -5.40 -57.17 15.29
C LYS A 23 -5.32 -56.15 14.16
N ASN A 24 -6.43 -55.94 13.44
CA ASN A 24 -6.49 -54.96 12.36
C ASN A 24 -6.44 -53.52 12.90
N GLY A 25 -7.17 -53.23 14.00
CA GLY A 25 -7.14 -51.90 14.64
C GLY A 25 -5.74 -51.52 15.14
N VAL A 26 -5.02 -52.45 15.78
CA VAL A 26 -3.64 -52.23 16.22
C VAL A 26 -2.70 -52.04 15.02
N LEU A 27 -2.87 -52.82 13.94
CA LEU A 27 -2.09 -52.67 12.71
C LEU A 27 -2.26 -51.28 12.07
N TYR A 28 -3.49 -50.76 11.98
CA TYR A 28 -3.74 -49.41 11.46
C TYR A 28 -3.12 -48.31 12.33
N LEU A 29 -3.07 -48.51 13.64
CA LEU A 29 -2.45 -47.58 14.58
C LEU A 29 -0.93 -47.50 14.37
N TRP A 30 -0.27 -48.64 14.15
CA TRP A 30 1.16 -48.67 13.83
C TRP A 30 1.48 -48.06 12.46
N ILE A 31 0.62 -48.28 11.46
CA ILE A 31 0.78 -47.66 10.13
C ILE A 31 0.67 -46.14 10.23
N ALA A 32 -0.31 -45.62 10.97
CA ALA A 32 -0.48 -44.18 11.16
C ALA A 32 0.70 -43.52 11.91
N LEU A 33 1.26 -44.19 12.91
CA LEU A 33 2.44 -43.69 13.61
C LEU A 33 3.68 -43.69 12.70
N ALA A 34 3.86 -44.74 11.89
CA ALA A 34 4.97 -44.82 10.94
C ALA A 34 4.89 -43.72 9.87
N THR A 35 3.70 -43.40 9.34
CA THR A 35 3.55 -42.33 8.34
C THR A 35 3.85 -40.95 8.93
N ILE A 36 3.44 -40.67 10.17
CA ILE A 36 3.74 -39.41 10.85
C ILE A 36 5.26 -39.24 11.04
N VAL A 37 5.96 -40.32 11.45
CA VAL A 37 7.44 -40.29 11.61
C VAL A 37 8.14 -40.09 10.27
N LEU A 38 7.69 -40.72 9.20
CA LEU A 38 8.25 -40.54 7.86
C LEU A 38 8.05 -39.12 7.33
N ILE A 39 6.86 -38.52 7.54
CA ILE A 39 6.60 -37.13 7.18
C ILE A 39 7.51 -36.20 7.99
N TRP A 40 7.66 -36.43 9.29
CA TRP A 40 8.54 -35.64 10.15
C TRP A 40 10.01 -35.76 9.73
N MET A 41 10.48 -36.95 9.36
CA MET A 41 11.83 -37.15 8.81
C MET A 41 12.01 -36.45 7.45
N ALA A 42 11.01 -36.48 6.56
CA ALA A 42 11.08 -35.80 5.27
C ALA A 42 11.14 -34.27 5.42
N VAL A 43 10.34 -33.70 6.32
CA VAL A 43 10.36 -32.26 6.65
C VAL A 43 11.69 -31.87 7.30
N SER A 44 12.17 -32.67 8.25
CA SER A 44 13.46 -32.44 8.93
C SER A 44 14.62 -32.54 7.93
N TYR A 45 14.58 -33.51 7.01
CA TYR A 45 15.58 -33.65 5.95
C TYR A 45 15.56 -32.47 4.96
N HIS A 46 14.39 -31.95 4.58
CA HIS A 46 14.28 -30.75 3.74
C HIS A 46 14.84 -29.50 4.44
N SER A 47 14.67 -29.37 5.76
CA SER A 47 15.25 -28.25 6.51
C SER A 47 16.78 -28.31 6.65
N VAL A 48 17.39 -29.50 6.50
CA VAL A 48 18.85 -29.71 6.63
C VAL A 48 19.57 -29.73 5.26
N ALA A 49 18.89 -30.10 4.17
CA ALA A 49 19.47 -30.11 2.82
C ALA A 49 19.41 -28.74 2.10
N GLY A 50 18.71 -27.76 2.66
CA GLY A 50 18.48 -26.44 2.07
C GLY A 50 19.58 -25.37 2.23
N THR A 51 20.77 -25.70 2.75
CA THR A 51 21.83 -24.69 3.02
C THR A 51 23.20 -24.99 2.39
N LYS A 52 23.26 -25.69 1.25
CA LYS A 52 24.53 -25.99 0.56
C LYS A 52 24.56 -25.67 -0.95
N LEU A 53 23.79 -24.68 -1.40
CA LEU A 53 23.90 -24.16 -2.78
C LEU A 53 24.23 -22.67 -2.88
N ASP A 54 24.43 -21.96 -1.76
CA ASP A 54 24.88 -20.55 -1.80
C ASP A 54 26.41 -20.40 -1.64
N SER A 55 27.12 -21.46 -1.24
CA SER A 55 28.57 -21.43 -1.01
C SER A 55 29.43 -21.72 -2.25
N LEU A 56 28.83 -21.95 -3.42
CA LEU A 56 29.55 -22.26 -4.67
C LEU A 56 29.65 -21.09 -5.66
N LEU A 57 29.09 -19.92 -5.34
CA LEU A 57 29.26 -18.69 -6.14
C LEU A 57 30.16 -17.63 -5.47
N ALA A 58 30.71 -17.91 -4.28
CA ALA A 58 31.71 -17.06 -3.63
C ALA A 58 33.14 -17.40 -4.12
N GLY A 59 33.32 -17.38 -5.45
CA GLY A 59 34.61 -17.57 -6.11
C GLY A 59 35.32 -16.22 -6.31
N GLU A 60 36.26 -15.92 -5.40
CA GLU A 60 37.51 -15.19 -5.59
C GLU A 60 37.58 -14.03 -6.62
N THR A 61 37.78 -12.81 -6.11
CA THR A 61 38.68 -11.83 -6.75
C THR A 61 39.45 -11.06 -5.67
N LYS A 62 40.53 -11.66 -5.17
CA LYS A 62 41.60 -10.93 -4.48
C LYS A 62 42.56 -10.37 -5.53
N ARG A 63 42.45 -9.08 -5.86
CA ARG A 63 43.52 -8.36 -6.56
C ARG A 63 43.52 -6.89 -6.13
N GLY A 64 44.61 -6.50 -5.45
CA GLY A 64 45.08 -5.11 -5.34
C GLY A 64 44.28 -4.19 -4.42
N VAL A 65 44.66 -4.15 -3.14
CA VAL A 65 44.47 -2.95 -2.33
C VAL A 65 45.51 -1.94 -2.82
N GLU A 66 45.08 -1.01 -3.66
CA GLU A 66 45.78 0.25 -3.87
C GLU A 66 44.90 1.34 -3.25
N THR A 67 45.42 1.94 -2.19
CA THR A 67 44.73 2.89 -1.31
C THR A 67 44.43 4.19 -2.05
N ILE A 68 43.32 4.25 -2.79
CA ILE A 68 42.70 5.53 -3.12
C ILE A 68 41.86 5.92 -1.91
N GLN A 69 42.34 6.89 -1.14
CA GLN A 69 41.55 7.64 -0.17
C GLN A 69 40.38 8.32 -0.90
N THR A 70 39.30 7.58 -1.14
CA THR A 70 38.01 8.18 -1.40
C THR A 70 37.48 8.64 -0.05
N ARG A 71 37.50 9.95 0.17
CA ARG A 71 36.54 10.61 1.06
C ARG A 71 35.14 10.27 0.56
N SER A 72 34.61 9.10 0.92
CA SER A 72 33.20 8.80 0.71
C SER A 72 32.42 9.38 1.87
N MET A 73 32.13 10.69 1.77
CA MET A 73 30.98 11.25 2.45
C MET A 73 29.71 10.77 1.74
N THR A 74 29.43 9.47 1.73
CA THR A 74 28.12 8.98 1.29
C THR A 74 27.23 8.87 2.51
N LYS A 75 26.54 9.98 2.81
CA LYS A 75 25.29 9.97 3.60
C LYS A 75 24.46 8.79 3.05
N PRO A 76 23.97 7.85 3.88
CA PRO A 76 23.21 6.72 3.37
C PRO A 76 22.04 7.24 2.53
N LEU A 77 21.86 6.72 1.31
CA LEU A 77 20.69 7.07 0.50
C LEU A 77 19.44 6.60 1.25
N ASN A 78 18.80 7.54 1.95
CA ASN A 78 17.59 7.28 2.70
C ASN A 78 16.41 7.33 1.74
N PHE A 79 16.09 6.19 1.13
CA PHE A 79 14.95 6.04 0.22
C PHE A 79 13.63 5.97 0.99
N LYS A 80 13.20 7.11 1.53
CA LYS A 80 11.88 7.24 2.17
C LYS A 80 10.79 6.85 1.17
N CYS A 81 9.82 6.06 1.64
CA CYS A 81 8.71 5.54 0.82
C CYS A 81 9.11 4.69 -0.41
N GLY A 82 10.39 4.33 -0.56
CA GLY A 82 10.88 3.57 -1.71
C GLY A 82 11.06 4.41 -2.98
N ILE A 83 11.15 5.74 -2.86
CA ILE A 83 11.43 6.64 -3.99
C ILE A 83 12.78 7.35 -3.82
N LYS A 84 13.29 7.94 -4.91
CA LYS A 84 14.51 8.75 -4.90
C LYS A 84 14.41 9.82 -3.79
N ALA A 85 15.52 10.01 -3.07
CA ALA A 85 15.58 10.99 -1.98
C ALA A 85 15.20 12.39 -2.47
N CYS A 86 14.33 13.05 -1.70
CA CYS A 86 13.98 14.45 -1.87
C CYS A 86 15.08 15.38 -1.32
N PRO A 87 15.13 16.64 -1.75
CA PRO A 87 15.95 17.67 -1.11
C PRO A 87 15.64 17.80 0.39
N ASP A 88 16.61 18.28 1.19
CA ASP A 88 16.49 18.33 2.66
C ASP A 88 15.33 19.25 3.15
N ASP A 89 14.94 20.24 2.34
CA ASP A 89 13.85 21.19 2.56
C ASP A 89 12.48 20.72 2.01
N HIS A 90 12.38 19.44 1.63
CA HIS A 90 11.14 18.86 1.11
C HIS A 90 10.66 17.67 1.94
N PHE A 91 9.35 17.41 1.88
CA PHE A 91 8.73 16.19 2.34
C PHE A 91 8.55 15.20 1.19
N THR A 92 8.85 13.94 1.45
CA THR A 92 8.74 12.82 0.53
C THR A 92 7.35 12.20 0.65
N PHE A 93 6.70 11.89 -0.46
CA PHE A 93 5.47 11.10 -0.45
C PHE A 93 5.44 10.09 -1.59
N HIS A 94 4.65 9.03 -1.42
CA HIS A 94 4.36 8.07 -2.48
C HIS A 94 2.92 7.54 -2.35
N LEU A 95 2.17 7.68 -3.44
CA LEU A 95 0.78 7.26 -3.56
C LEU A 95 0.68 6.08 -4.52
N LYS A 96 -0.20 5.15 -4.21
CA LYS A 96 -0.57 4.05 -5.09
C LYS A 96 -2.06 3.78 -4.95
N SER A 97 -2.80 3.73 -6.06
CA SER A 97 -4.20 3.31 -6.05
C SER A 97 -4.33 1.81 -5.74
N GLY A 98 -5.55 1.35 -5.51
CA GLY A 98 -5.82 -0.08 -5.39
C GLY A 98 -5.54 -0.87 -6.67
N VAL A 99 -5.56 -2.19 -6.52
CA VAL A 99 -5.55 -3.17 -7.63
C VAL A 99 -6.94 -3.78 -7.70
N ALA A 100 -7.75 -3.31 -8.65
CA ALA A 100 -9.18 -3.64 -8.75
C ALA A 100 -9.84 -3.51 -7.35
N ASN A 101 -10.56 -4.54 -6.92
CA ASN A 101 -11.12 -4.70 -5.59
C ASN A 101 -10.30 -5.65 -4.68
N ILE A 102 -9.10 -6.07 -5.10
CA ILE A 102 -8.33 -7.15 -4.44
C ILE A 102 -7.30 -6.59 -3.46
N LEU A 103 -6.48 -5.64 -3.89
CA LEU A 103 -5.45 -5.03 -3.06
C LEU A 103 -5.75 -3.56 -2.86
N GLY A 104 -5.76 -3.14 -1.61
CA GLY A 104 -6.01 -1.76 -1.23
C GLY A 104 -4.93 -0.77 -1.67
N PRO A 105 -5.23 0.53 -1.57
CA PRO A 105 -4.32 1.60 -1.92
C PRO A 105 -3.20 1.73 -0.88
N ARG A 106 -2.19 2.54 -1.19
CA ARG A 106 -1.13 2.90 -0.25
C ARG A 106 -0.84 4.40 -0.30
N ILE A 107 -0.84 5.05 0.86
CA ILE A 107 -0.34 6.41 1.04
C ILE A 107 0.85 6.35 2.00
N CYS A 108 2.01 6.78 1.52
CA CYS A 108 3.23 6.88 2.31
C CYS A 108 3.71 8.34 2.35
N PHE A 109 4.13 8.80 3.52
CA PHE A 109 4.68 10.14 3.74
C PHE A 109 5.89 10.06 4.68
N GLU A 110 7.01 10.67 4.28
CA GLU A 110 8.26 10.71 5.05
C GLU A 110 8.79 9.35 5.53
N GLY A 111 8.45 8.28 4.81
CA GLY A 111 8.82 6.90 5.15
C GLY A 111 7.76 6.14 5.96
N GLU A 112 6.77 6.84 6.51
CA GLU A 112 5.65 6.23 7.22
C GLU A 112 4.51 5.89 6.25
N THR A 113 3.98 4.67 6.36
CA THR A 113 2.74 4.31 5.64
C THR A 113 1.55 4.75 6.46
N LEU A 114 0.76 5.69 5.94
CA LEU A 114 -0.39 6.28 6.63
C LEU A 114 -1.67 5.48 6.36
N VAL A 115 -1.87 5.11 5.10
CA VAL A 115 -3.05 4.35 4.62
C VAL A 115 -2.57 3.11 3.90
N SER A 116 -3.09 1.95 4.28
CA SER A 116 -2.87 0.69 3.54
C SER A 116 -3.84 -0.40 3.99
N GLY A 117 -4.00 -1.44 3.16
CA GLY A 117 -4.73 -2.65 3.57
C GLY A 117 -4.16 -3.32 4.82
N VAL A 118 -2.83 -3.29 5.01
CA VAL A 118 -2.17 -3.84 6.21
C VAL A 118 -2.52 -3.05 7.48
N LYS A 119 -2.72 -1.74 7.37
CA LYS A 119 -3.18 -0.89 8.49
C LYS A 119 -4.68 -1.00 8.76
N ASN A 120 -5.41 -1.78 7.96
CA ASN A 120 -6.86 -1.99 8.07
C ASN A 120 -7.66 -0.68 8.17
N ASN A 121 -7.22 0.35 7.45
CA ASN A 121 -7.81 1.70 7.49
C ASN A 121 -8.18 2.20 6.09
N ILE A 122 -8.61 1.28 5.21
CA ILE A 122 -9.02 1.57 3.84
C ILE A 122 -10.49 1.25 3.64
N VAL A 123 -11.12 1.94 2.69
CA VAL A 123 -12.44 1.58 2.17
C VAL A 123 -12.45 1.68 0.65
N VAL A 124 -13.43 1.04 0.01
CA VAL A 124 -13.79 1.31 -1.40
C VAL A 124 -14.00 2.81 -1.56
N GLY A 125 -13.62 3.42 -2.68
CA GLY A 125 -13.73 4.86 -2.89
C GLY A 125 -12.45 5.63 -2.65
N LEU A 126 -12.54 6.76 -1.93
CA LEU A 126 -11.45 7.70 -1.74
C LEU A 126 -10.81 7.51 -0.37
N ASN A 127 -9.49 7.32 -0.36
CA ASN A 127 -8.71 7.24 0.86
C ASN A 127 -7.78 8.46 0.92
N ILE A 128 -7.85 9.22 2.00
CA ILE A 128 -7.28 10.57 2.11
C ILE A 128 -6.43 10.71 3.36
N ALA A 129 -5.26 11.33 3.24
CA ALA A 129 -4.45 11.78 4.37
C ALA A 129 -4.23 13.30 4.30
N LEU A 130 -4.42 13.98 5.43
CA LEU A 130 -4.18 15.41 5.62
C LEU A 130 -2.95 15.59 6.49
N LEU A 131 -2.02 16.43 6.05
CA LEU A 131 -0.81 16.77 6.79
C LEU A 131 -0.59 18.28 6.81
N ARG A 132 0.02 18.78 7.86
CA ARG A 132 0.44 20.18 7.92
C ARG A 132 1.56 20.46 6.92
N GLY A 133 1.42 21.51 6.09
CA GLY A 133 2.41 21.85 5.07
C GLY A 133 3.72 22.44 5.60
N ASP A 134 3.71 22.97 6.83
CA ASP A 134 4.91 23.52 7.49
C ASP A 134 5.76 22.45 8.19
N THR A 135 5.11 21.49 8.86
CA THR A 135 5.76 20.50 9.75
C THR A 135 5.71 19.07 9.23
N GLY A 136 4.80 18.77 8.31
CA GLY A 136 4.53 17.40 7.87
C GLY A 136 3.78 16.57 8.91
N GLU A 137 3.29 17.18 10.00
CA GLU A 137 2.52 16.50 11.03
C GLU A 137 1.20 15.98 10.46
N ILE A 138 0.87 14.72 10.77
CA ILE A 138 -0.36 14.09 10.34
C ILE A 138 -1.53 14.74 11.10
N VAL A 139 -2.44 15.38 10.36
CA VAL A 139 -3.66 15.97 10.91
C VAL A 139 -4.74 14.91 11.04
N LYS A 140 -4.99 14.17 9.96
CA LYS A 140 -6.06 13.18 9.91
C LYS A 140 -5.91 12.23 8.72
N THR A 141 -6.27 10.97 8.90
CA THR A 141 -6.58 10.05 7.79
C THR A 141 -8.08 9.78 7.76
N ALA A 142 -8.67 9.77 6.58
CA ALA A 142 -10.09 9.48 6.38
C ALA A 142 -10.27 8.63 5.12
N ALA A 143 -11.37 7.89 5.07
CA ALA A 143 -11.73 7.06 3.94
C ALA A 143 -13.23 7.20 3.70
N PHE A 144 -13.64 7.33 2.44
CA PHE A 144 -15.01 7.60 2.02
C PHE A 144 -15.44 6.60 0.97
N ASP A 145 -16.49 5.85 1.29
CA ASP A 145 -17.13 4.93 0.35
C ASP A 145 -17.88 5.71 -0.72
N MET A 146 -17.28 5.78 -1.91
CA MET A 146 -17.85 6.48 -3.06
C MET A 146 -18.81 5.62 -3.88
N TYR A 147 -19.10 4.38 -3.47
CA TYR A 147 -20.06 3.48 -4.10
C TYR A 147 -21.35 3.36 -3.28
N ALA A 148 -21.23 2.98 -2.01
CA ALA A 148 -22.37 2.72 -1.11
C ALA A 148 -22.45 3.68 0.08
N GLY A 149 -21.53 4.64 0.17
CA GLY A 149 -21.49 5.62 1.26
C GLY A 149 -22.42 6.81 1.06
N LYS A 150 -22.11 7.89 1.79
CA LYS A 150 -22.86 9.15 1.81
C LYS A 150 -22.00 10.30 1.33
N VAL A 151 -22.61 11.28 0.68
CA VAL A 151 -21.92 12.45 0.11
C VAL A 151 -21.56 13.47 1.18
N GLU A 152 -22.45 13.67 2.17
CA GLU A 152 -22.35 14.74 3.16
C GLU A 152 -21.04 14.67 3.98
N PRO A 153 -20.61 13.50 4.50
CA PRO A 153 -19.35 13.41 5.24
C PRO A 153 -18.11 13.77 4.40
N VAL A 154 -18.16 13.54 3.08
CA VAL A 154 -17.06 13.90 2.16
C VAL A 154 -16.97 15.41 2.02
N VAL A 155 -18.11 16.05 1.78
CA VAL A 155 -18.21 17.51 1.63
C VAL A 155 -17.78 18.21 2.93
N GLU A 156 -18.30 17.77 4.07
CA GLU A 156 -17.92 18.32 5.39
C GLU A 156 -16.42 18.17 5.65
N PHE A 157 -15.85 17.01 5.35
CA PHE A 157 -14.42 16.77 5.52
C PHE A 157 -13.57 17.70 4.64
N LEU A 158 -13.92 17.83 3.36
CA LEU A 158 -13.18 18.67 2.41
C LEU A 158 -13.29 20.16 2.76
N LYS A 159 -14.46 20.64 3.18
CA LYS A 159 -14.66 22.03 3.63
C LYS A 159 -13.91 22.36 4.92
N ALA A 160 -13.67 21.37 5.77
CA ALA A 160 -12.95 21.54 7.03
C ALA A 160 -11.41 21.61 6.88
N ILE A 161 -10.88 21.42 5.66
CA ILE A 161 -9.44 21.45 5.40
C ILE A 161 -8.92 22.88 5.63
N LYS A 162 -8.00 23.01 6.59
CA LYS A 162 -7.36 24.30 6.90
C LYS A 162 -6.39 24.72 5.79
N PRO A 163 -6.13 26.02 5.60
CA PRO A 163 -5.08 26.50 4.71
C PRO A 163 -3.72 25.86 5.03
N ASN A 164 -2.84 25.75 4.03
CA ASN A 164 -1.52 25.14 4.17
C ASN A 164 -1.56 23.68 4.68
N THR A 165 -2.55 22.92 4.22
CA THR A 165 -2.66 21.48 4.47
C THR A 165 -2.32 20.71 3.19
N ILE A 166 -1.35 19.80 3.26
CA ILE A 166 -1.08 18.80 2.23
C ILE A 166 -2.21 17.78 2.23
N VAL A 167 -2.78 17.51 1.06
CA VAL A 167 -3.86 16.54 0.86
C VAL A 167 -3.34 15.44 -0.05
N LEU A 168 -3.32 14.20 0.44
CA LEU A 168 -2.91 13.02 -0.31
C LEU A 168 -4.12 12.11 -0.52
N VAL A 169 -4.37 11.68 -1.75
CA VAL A 169 -5.54 10.87 -2.12
C VAL A 169 -5.13 9.66 -2.94
N ALA A 170 -5.68 8.51 -2.59
CA ALA A 170 -5.59 7.30 -3.38
C ALA A 170 -6.96 6.61 -3.49
N SER A 171 -7.35 6.31 -4.72
CA SER A 171 -8.59 5.57 -5.03
C SER A 171 -8.46 4.07 -4.78
N TYR A 172 -9.58 3.42 -4.48
CA TYR A 172 -9.71 1.97 -4.40
C TYR A 172 -11.05 1.51 -4.97
N ASP A 173 -11.02 0.58 -5.93
CA ASP A 173 -12.19 -0.02 -6.58
C ASP A 173 -13.08 0.98 -7.34
N GLU A 174 -13.85 1.83 -6.64
CA GLU A 174 -14.84 2.73 -7.24
C GLU A 174 -14.78 4.14 -6.62
N PRO A 175 -14.07 5.11 -7.23
CA PRO A 175 -13.90 6.44 -6.65
C PRO A 175 -14.99 7.46 -7.01
N ALA A 176 -15.89 7.18 -7.95
CA ALA A 176 -16.66 8.24 -8.60
C ALA A 176 -18.19 8.02 -8.67
N TRP A 177 -18.70 6.86 -8.25
CA TRP A 177 -20.12 6.50 -8.40
C TRP A 177 -21.10 7.51 -7.76
N ILE A 178 -20.87 7.96 -6.53
CA ILE A 178 -21.68 9.01 -5.87
C ILE A 178 -21.07 10.42 -5.95
N MET A 179 -20.10 10.64 -6.85
CA MET A 179 -19.36 11.90 -6.88
C MET A 179 -20.19 13.06 -7.43
N THR A 180 -20.33 14.12 -6.62
CA THR A 180 -21.09 15.32 -6.97
C THR A 180 -20.22 16.43 -7.55
N SER A 181 -20.84 17.40 -8.22
CA SER A 181 -20.16 18.61 -8.72
C SER A 181 -19.48 19.39 -7.59
N GLU A 182 -20.09 19.46 -6.40
CA GLU A 182 -19.52 20.13 -5.24
C GLU A 182 -18.22 19.45 -4.76
N ILE A 183 -18.19 18.11 -4.68
CA ILE A 183 -16.97 17.38 -4.34
C ILE A 183 -15.88 17.64 -5.38
N ARG A 184 -16.24 17.63 -6.67
CA ARG A 184 -15.30 17.91 -7.77
C ARG A 184 -14.72 19.32 -7.66
N GLU A 185 -15.56 20.32 -7.39
CA GLU A 185 -15.12 21.70 -7.18
C GLU A 185 -14.17 21.84 -5.98
N LEU A 186 -14.49 21.19 -4.85
CA LEU A 186 -13.63 21.19 -3.66
C LEU A 186 -12.24 20.62 -3.95
N PHE A 187 -12.15 19.50 -4.69
CA PHE A 187 -10.86 18.96 -5.12
C PHE A 187 -10.17 19.81 -6.19
N SER A 188 -10.91 20.44 -7.09
CA SER A 188 -10.33 21.40 -8.05
C SER A 188 -9.69 22.58 -7.34
N ASN A 189 -10.30 23.08 -6.26
CA ASN A 189 -9.73 24.12 -5.40
C ASN A 189 -8.47 23.66 -4.63
N LEU A 190 -8.27 22.35 -4.46
CA LEU A 190 -7.04 21.76 -3.94
C LEU A 190 -5.96 21.56 -5.02
N GLY A 191 -6.28 21.86 -6.28
CA GLY A 191 -5.37 21.79 -7.42
C GLY A 191 -5.58 20.60 -8.36
N SER A 192 -6.64 19.80 -8.20
CA SER A 192 -6.92 18.68 -9.11
C SER A 192 -7.51 19.15 -10.44
N SER A 193 -6.96 18.63 -11.52
CA SER A 193 -7.44 18.82 -12.89
C SER A 193 -8.24 17.63 -13.41
N GLU A 194 -7.90 16.41 -12.99
CA GLU A 194 -8.57 15.19 -13.43
C GLU A 194 -9.90 14.95 -12.70
N ILE A 195 -10.11 15.52 -11.50
CA ILE A 195 -11.33 15.29 -10.73
C ILE A 195 -12.59 15.73 -11.47
N LEU A 196 -12.51 16.68 -12.40
CA LEU A 196 -13.67 17.12 -13.18
C LEU A 196 -14.20 16.03 -14.11
N THR A 197 -13.34 15.12 -14.56
CA THR A 197 -13.68 14.04 -15.51
C THR A 197 -13.48 12.65 -14.93
N LEU A 198 -13.17 12.53 -13.64
CA LEU A 198 -12.99 11.24 -12.97
C LEU A 198 -14.28 10.41 -13.05
N ALA A 199 -14.16 9.21 -13.61
CA ALA A 199 -15.27 8.31 -13.93
C ALA A 199 -15.24 7.03 -13.09
N SER A 200 -16.29 6.23 -13.21
CA SER A 200 -16.45 4.97 -12.47
C SER A 200 -15.26 4.04 -12.70
N ARG A 201 -14.69 3.56 -11.58
CA ARG A 201 -13.48 2.71 -11.50
C ARG A 201 -12.18 3.25 -12.09
N ASP A 202 -12.11 4.54 -12.44
CA ASP A 202 -10.83 5.14 -12.80
C ASP A 202 -9.80 4.92 -11.68
N SER A 203 -8.57 4.53 -12.04
CA SER A 203 -7.46 4.46 -11.08
C SER A 203 -6.88 5.86 -10.94
N TRP A 204 -7.06 6.51 -9.79
CA TRP A 204 -6.62 7.89 -9.53
C TRP A 204 -5.82 8.03 -8.26
N VAL A 205 -4.75 8.83 -8.33
CA VAL A 205 -3.97 9.34 -7.20
C VAL A 205 -3.74 10.82 -7.38
N PHE A 206 -3.81 11.56 -6.28
CA PHE A 206 -3.66 13.01 -6.28
C PHE A 206 -2.97 13.47 -5.01
N ALA A 207 -2.07 14.43 -5.15
CA ALA A 207 -1.50 15.16 -4.03
C ALA A 207 -1.64 16.66 -4.30
N GLY A 208 -2.18 17.42 -3.35
CA GLY A 208 -2.39 18.87 -3.47
C GLY A 208 -2.09 19.59 -2.17
N VAL A 209 -2.23 20.91 -2.18
CA VAL A 209 -2.10 21.75 -0.98
C VAL A 209 -3.27 22.73 -0.94
N SER A 210 -3.93 22.83 0.21
CA SER A 210 -4.99 23.82 0.41
C SER A 210 -4.43 25.25 0.31
N GLY A 211 -5.03 26.06 -0.58
CA GLY A 211 -4.56 27.41 -0.90
C GLY A 211 -3.56 27.48 -2.05
N ILE A 212 -3.37 26.39 -2.81
CA ILE A 212 -2.54 26.41 -4.03
C ILE A 212 -3.12 27.37 -5.07
N ILE A 213 -2.23 28.09 -5.77
CA ILE A 213 -2.59 28.87 -6.95
C ILE A 213 -2.30 28.01 -8.19
N GLY A 214 -3.35 27.58 -8.88
CA GLY A 214 -3.25 26.75 -10.08
C GLY A 214 -3.35 25.25 -9.82
N LYS A 215 -2.79 24.45 -10.73
CA LYS A 215 -2.90 22.97 -10.71
C LYS A 215 -1.73 22.34 -9.97
N SER A 216 -1.99 21.25 -9.25
CA SER A 216 -0.94 20.43 -8.69
C SER A 216 -0.18 19.68 -9.79
N PRO A 217 1.17 19.61 -9.73
CA PRO A 217 1.93 18.73 -10.62
C PRO A 217 1.79 17.25 -10.24
N TYR A 218 1.15 16.94 -9.11
CA TYR A 218 1.10 15.62 -8.52
C TYR A 218 -0.29 14.99 -8.68
N GLU A 219 -0.61 14.61 -9.91
CA GLU A 219 -1.86 13.94 -10.23
C GLU A 219 -1.63 12.90 -11.33
N ARG A 220 -2.24 11.73 -11.21
CA ARG A 220 -2.31 10.75 -12.31
C ARG A 220 -3.62 9.99 -12.27
N VAL A 221 -4.14 9.70 -13.46
CA VAL A 221 -5.32 8.86 -13.69
C VAL A 221 -5.01 7.80 -14.75
N ILE A 222 -5.57 6.60 -14.59
CA ILE A 222 -5.72 5.62 -15.65
C ILE A 222 -7.22 5.38 -15.80
N LYS A 223 -7.75 5.69 -16.98
CA LYS A 223 -9.19 5.61 -17.27
C LYS A 223 -9.64 4.17 -17.33
N ASN A 224 -10.82 3.90 -16.78
CA ASN A 224 -11.51 2.64 -16.96
C ASN A 224 -12.03 2.53 -18.40
N ASP A 225 -11.47 1.60 -19.18
CA ASP A 225 -11.88 1.33 -20.54
C ASP A 225 -11.82 -0.18 -20.81
N VAL A 226 -12.95 -0.75 -21.21
CA VAL A 226 -13.12 -2.17 -21.52
C VAL A 226 -12.06 -2.72 -22.48
N ASN A 227 -11.52 -1.88 -23.38
CA ASN A 227 -10.56 -2.30 -24.39
C ASN A 227 -9.10 -2.26 -23.91
N THR A 228 -8.79 -1.50 -22.86
CA THR A 228 -7.41 -1.27 -22.38
C THR A 228 -7.18 -1.67 -20.92
N ASN A 229 -8.25 -2.06 -20.22
CA ASN A 229 -8.19 -2.47 -18.83
C ASN A 229 -7.22 -3.65 -18.62
N MET A 230 -6.39 -3.51 -17.59
CA MET A 230 -5.44 -4.55 -17.16
C MET A 230 -6.15 -5.72 -16.45
N TYR A 231 -7.31 -5.46 -15.84
CA TYR A 231 -8.12 -6.44 -15.11
C TYR A 231 -9.54 -6.46 -15.65
N ALA A 232 -10.31 -7.52 -15.37
CA ALA A 232 -11.67 -7.68 -15.86
C ALA A 232 -12.62 -6.60 -15.30
N GLY A 233 -12.73 -5.46 -15.98
CA GLY A 233 -13.56 -4.32 -15.58
C GLY A 233 -12.88 -3.32 -14.65
N TRP A 234 -11.55 -3.38 -14.50
CA TRP A 234 -10.76 -2.35 -13.79
C TRP A 234 -9.48 -2.00 -14.54
N PRO A 235 -9.07 -0.72 -14.54
CA PRO A 235 -7.80 -0.29 -15.12
C PRO A 235 -6.61 -0.78 -14.30
N GLY A 236 -5.40 -0.60 -14.86
CA GLY A 236 -4.16 -0.82 -14.12
C GLY A 236 -4.04 0.08 -12.89
N THR A 237 -3.15 -0.28 -11.98
CA THR A 237 -2.85 0.55 -10.80
C THR A 237 -1.98 1.74 -11.19
N VAL A 238 -2.29 2.91 -10.62
CA VAL A 238 -1.48 4.11 -10.78
C VAL A 238 -0.66 4.37 -9.53
N ALA A 239 0.58 4.82 -9.72
CA ALA A 239 1.46 5.24 -8.64
C ALA A 239 2.12 6.57 -8.98
N LEU A 240 2.37 7.37 -7.94
CA LEU A 240 2.97 8.68 -8.04
C LEU A 240 3.78 8.97 -6.78
N GLY A 241 5.06 9.24 -6.94
CA GLY A 241 5.94 9.75 -5.88
C GLY A 241 6.40 11.16 -6.18
N GLY A 242 6.66 11.94 -5.13
CA GLY A 242 7.10 13.31 -5.27
C GLY A 242 7.62 13.93 -3.99
N CYS A 243 7.93 15.23 -4.09
CA CYS A 243 8.53 16.03 -3.03
C CYS A 243 7.72 17.32 -2.83
N PHE A 244 7.16 17.56 -1.65
CA PHE A 244 6.52 18.85 -1.32
C PHE A 244 7.54 19.78 -0.65
N PRO A 245 7.68 21.04 -1.07
CA PRO A 245 8.51 22.00 -0.36
C PRO A 245 7.92 22.29 1.03
N LYS A 246 8.77 22.43 2.04
CA LYS A 246 8.35 22.88 3.37
C LYS A 246 7.95 24.35 3.29
N THR A 247 6.72 24.69 3.69
CA THR A 247 6.13 26.03 3.44
C THR A 247 6.92 27.20 4.06
N THR A 248 7.75 26.97 5.08
CA THR A 248 8.69 27.98 5.61
C THR A 248 9.52 28.61 4.50
N HIS A 249 10.00 27.83 3.53
CA HIS A 249 10.78 28.33 2.39
C HIS A 249 9.93 28.99 1.29
N GLN A 250 8.65 28.64 1.15
CA GLN A 250 7.78 29.27 0.15
C GLN A 250 7.44 30.71 0.54
N ASN A 251 7.25 30.97 1.84
CA ASN A 251 7.06 32.33 2.35
C ASN A 251 8.35 33.15 2.21
N ASP A 252 9.51 32.55 2.48
CA ASP A 252 10.81 33.20 2.29
C ASP A 252 11.08 33.54 0.81
N MET A 253 10.77 32.63 -0.12
CA MET A 253 10.93 32.87 -1.56
C MET A 253 9.95 33.92 -2.09
N ASN A 254 8.70 33.90 -1.64
CA ASN A 254 7.70 34.90 -2.02
C ASN A 254 8.10 36.29 -1.47
N GLN A 255 8.62 36.34 -0.23
CA GLN A 255 9.09 37.58 0.38
C GLN A 255 10.35 38.12 -0.34
N GLU A 256 11.31 37.26 -0.69
CA GLU A 256 12.49 37.63 -1.48
C GLU A 256 12.11 38.14 -2.88
N HIS A 257 11.15 37.49 -3.54
CA HIS A 257 10.63 37.93 -4.83
C HIS A 257 9.95 39.32 -4.74
N HIS A 258 9.12 39.55 -3.71
CA HIS A 258 8.50 40.85 -3.47
C HIS A 258 9.55 41.94 -3.16
N LEU A 259 10.57 41.63 -2.36
CA LEU A 259 11.69 42.54 -2.08
C LEU A 259 12.47 42.90 -3.35
N LYS A 260 12.82 41.91 -4.18
CA LYS A 260 13.51 42.14 -5.46
C LYS A 260 12.69 43.01 -6.41
N GLN A 261 11.37 42.81 -6.43
CA GLN A 261 10.46 43.59 -7.28
C GLN A 261 10.30 45.04 -6.80
N GLN A 262 10.27 45.27 -5.47
CA GLN A 262 10.28 46.61 -4.88
C GLN A 262 11.59 47.36 -5.15
N MET A 263 12.75 46.69 -5.03
CA MET A 263 14.06 47.29 -5.31
C MET A 263 14.20 47.68 -6.79
N SER A 264 13.77 46.81 -7.72
CA SER A 264 13.75 47.10 -9.16
C SER A 264 12.90 48.33 -9.52
N ASN A 265 11.75 48.51 -8.88
CA ASN A 265 10.87 49.64 -9.15
C ASN A 265 11.40 50.96 -8.57
N SER A 266 12.07 50.92 -7.42
CA SER A 266 12.70 52.10 -6.81
C SER A 266 13.89 52.63 -7.62
N SER A 267 14.71 51.74 -8.19
CA SER A 267 15.85 52.12 -9.04
C SER A 267 15.41 52.80 -10.35
N LYS A 268 14.27 52.41 -10.92
CA LYS A 268 13.71 53.05 -12.12
C LYS A 268 13.14 54.45 -11.85
N ALA A 269 12.69 54.72 -10.63
CA ALA A 269 12.13 56.01 -10.24
C ALA A 269 13.20 57.09 -9.98
N HIS A 270 14.45 56.71 -9.71
CA HIS A 270 15.57 57.64 -9.48
C HIS A 270 16.38 57.96 -10.75
N SER A 271 16.07 57.31 -11.88
CA SER A 271 16.70 57.52 -13.18
C SER A 271 15.82 58.29 -14.17
N SER A 272 14.74 58.91 -13.70
CA SER A 272 13.85 59.82 -14.45
C SER A 272 13.86 61.18 -13.79
#